data_AF-A0A1F5AZT2-F1
#
_entry.id   AF-A0A1F5AZT2-F1
#
_cell.length_a   1.000
_cell.length_b   1.000
_cell.length_c   1.000
_cell.angle_alpha   90.00
_cell.angle_beta   90.00
_cell.angle_gamma   90.00
#
_symmetry.space_group_name_H-M   'P 1'
#
loop_
_entity.id
_entity.type
_entity.pdbx_description
1 polymer ?
#
loop_
_entity_poly.entity_id
_entity_poly.type
_entity_poly.pdbx_seq_one_letter_code
_entity_poly.pdbx_strand_id
1 'polypeptide(L)'
;MKKKLILGLLVLGVGLVMVPMFAAFEAHVINVTATIENALRVHAAAIDFGTVFPQEVILGGFSVETSDSFSATTQQRVKKIDYVVKQKPKPRVDTPENTEFCHNSTPTNPGDPNDPYYATCYPILCSYLSKHPKYVEEGDTGIDAFHDWQTALGTGHLDKTLGIDLSDQWIVDLDVPCFGGQCAQDWTHQGWELPAGLEHQVFGCDIWVEVTNVY
;
A
#
# COMPACT_ATOMS: atom_id res chain seq x y z
N MET A 1 58.74 84.01 -15.74
CA MET A 1 58.78 82.73 -14.99
C MET A 1 57.40 82.54 -14.36
N LYS A 2 56.31 82.05 -14.98
CA LYS A 2 56.05 80.87 -15.84
C LYS A 2 56.61 79.57 -15.27
N LYS A 3 55.86 78.94 -14.35
CA LYS A 3 55.81 77.49 -14.00
C LYS A 3 55.13 77.28 -12.64
N LYS A 4 53.79 77.40 -12.52
CA LYS A 4 52.99 76.85 -11.39
C LYS A 4 51.51 76.66 -11.78
N LEU A 5 51.22 76.00 -12.90
CA LEU A 5 49.84 75.84 -13.41
C LEU A 5 49.57 74.46 -14.03
N ILE A 6 50.18 73.39 -13.49
CA ILE A 6 49.96 71.99 -13.95
C ILE A 6 49.92 71.03 -12.76
N LEU A 7 49.09 71.31 -11.76
CA LEU A 7 48.84 70.36 -10.66
C LEU A 7 47.41 70.48 -10.09
N GLY A 8 46.44 70.71 -10.98
CA GLY A 8 45.01 70.83 -10.62
C GLY A 8 44.08 69.93 -11.45
N LEU A 9 44.64 69.04 -12.29
CA LEU A 9 43.89 68.24 -13.27
C LEU A 9 44.12 66.73 -13.14
N LEU A 10 44.59 66.29 -11.98
CA LEU A 10 44.74 64.86 -11.60
C LEU A 10 43.80 64.49 -10.45
N VAL A 11 42.71 65.25 -10.29
CA VAL A 11 41.60 65.03 -9.33
C VAL A 11 40.40 64.34 -10.00
N LEU A 12 40.50 63.90 -11.26
CA LEU A 12 39.33 63.46 -12.04
C LEU A 12 39.48 62.08 -12.72
N GLY A 13 40.50 61.28 -12.40
CA GLY A 13 40.84 60.08 -13.18
C GLY A 13 40.95 58.74 -12.45
N VAL A 14 40.86 58.67 -11.11
CA VAL A 14 40.96 57.39 -10.35
C VAL A 14 39.93 57.35 -9.21
N GLY A 15 38.72 57.88 -9.48
CA GLY A 15 37.55 57.82 -8.59
C GLY A 15 36.41 57.03 -9.21
N LEU A 16 36.72 56.07 -10.09
CA LEU A 16 35.76 55.23 -10.78
C LEU A 16 36.14 53.77 -10.51
N VAL A 17 35.13 52.98 -10.16
CA VAL A 17 35.18 51.54 -9.88
C VAL A 17 35.55 51.13 -8.45
N MET A 18 34.84 51.65 -7.46
CA MET A 18 34.48 50.87 -6.26
C MET A 18 33.03 51.19 -5.89
N VAL A 19 32.11 50.97 -6.86
CA VAL A 19 30.70 50.81 -6.52
C VAL A 19 30.61 49.49 -5.77
N PRO A 20 30.18 49.43 -4.50
CA PRO A 20 29.75 48.16 -3.95
C PRO A 20 28.53 47.76 -4.78
N MET A 21 28.70 46.82 -5.69
CA MET A 21 27.60 46.08 -6.27
C MET A 21 26.96 45.32 -5.10
N PHE A 22 26.09 45.98 -4.35
CA PHE A 22 25.06 45.29 -3.62
C PHE A 22 24.18 44.65 -4.68
N ALA A 23 24.57 43.44 -5.10
CA ALA A 23 23.63 42.52 -5.70
C ALA A 23 22.49 42.42 -4.69
N ALA A 24 21.34 42.99 -5.04
CA ALA A 24 20.10 42.66 -4.36
C ALA A 24 19.89 41.16 -4.59
N PHE A 25 20.37 40.34 -3.67
CA PHE A 25 19.98 38.95 -3.59
C PHE A 25 18.53 38.97 -3.12
N GLU A 26 17.61 38.98 -4.08
CA GLU A 26 16.19 38.78 -3.84
C GLU A 26 15.98 37.29 -3.52
N ALA A 27 16.27 36.92 -2.28
CA ALA A 27 16.00 35.59 -1.78
C ALA A 27 14.50 35.50 -1.47
N HIS A 28 13.73 35.00 -2.44
CA HIS A 28 12.35 34.59 -2.19
C HIS A 28 12.38 33.24 -1.47
N VAL A 29 12.17 33.25 -0.15
CA VAL A 29 11.95 32.02 0.61
C VAL A 29 10.48 31.65 0.44
N ILE A 30 10.19 30.67 -0.40
CA ILE A 30 8.86 30.06 -0.47
C ILE A 30 8.76 29.07 0.68
N ASN A 31 8.07 29.45 1.74
CA ASN A 31 7.81 28.55 2.86
C ASN A 31 6.68 27.58 2.46
N VAL A 32 7.04 26.34 2.16
CA VAL A 32 6.09 25.27 1.83
C VAL A 32 5.84 24.46 3.10
N THR A 33 4.66 24.63 3.68
CA THR A 33 4.16 23.78 4.77
C THR A 33 2.96 23.00 4.24
N ALA A 34 2.93 21.68 4.50
CA ALA A 34 1.83 20.81 4.13
C ALA A 34 1.45 19.95 5.34
N THR A 35 0.15 19.79 5.58
CA THR A 35 -0.38 18.80 6.53
C THR A 35 -0.79 17.58 5.71
N ILE A 36 -0.31 16.41 6.10
CA ILE A 36 -0.65 15.13 5.46
C ILE A 36 -1.72 14.47 6.32
N GLU A 37 -2.86 14.17 5.72
CA GLU A 37 -3.97 13.47 6.38
C GLU A 37 -4.24 12.14 5.67
N ASN A 38 -4.71 11.14 6.40
CA ASN A 38 -5.06 9.84 5.82
C ASN A 38 -6.38 9.96 5.06
N ALA A 39 -6.45 9.43 3.84
CA ALA A 39 -7.65 9.53 3.00
C ALA A 39 -8.68 8.44 3.33
N LEU A 40 -8.23 7.30 3.88
CA LEU A 40 -9.08 6.15 4.18
C LEU A 40 -9.01 5.75 5.66
N ARG A 41 -10.08 5.08 6.08
CA ARG A 41 -10.22 4.37 7.34
C ARG A 41 -10.65 2.94 7.02
N VAL A 42 -9.82 1.97 7.39
CA VAL A 42 -10.12 0.54 7.17
C VAL A 42 -10.57 -0.06 8.50
N HIS A 43 -11.79 -0.59 8.52
CA HIS A 43 -12.33 -1.31 9.67
C HIS A 43 -12.19 -2.81 9.43
N ALA A 44 -11.04 -3.36 9.79
CA ALA A 44 -10.80 -4.80 9.77
C ALA A 44 -10.71 -5.32 11.21
N ALA A 45 -11.63 -6.22 11.59
CA ALA A 45 -11.36 -7.13 12.69
C ALA A 45 -10.41 -8.22 12.18
N ALA A 46 -9.57 -8.78 13.06
CA ALA A 46 -8.79 -9.96 12.71
C ALA A 46 -9.77 -11.07 12.26
N ILE A 47 -9.60 -11.54 11.01
CA ILE A 47 -10.38 -12.66 10.49
C ILE A 47 -9.66 -13.93 10.93
N ASP A 48 -10.25 -14.63 11.89
CA ASP A 48 -9.81 -15.95 12.32
C ASP A 48 -10.78 -16.99 11.79
N PHE A 49 -10.29 -17.85 10.89
CA PHE A 49 -11.06 -18.94 10.31
C PHE A 49 -11.04 -20.21 11.20
N GLY A 50 -10.21 -20.25 12.24
CA GLY A 50 -10.10 -21.40 13.14
C GLY A 50 -9.51 -22.65 12.45
N THR A 51 -10.02 -23.82 12.82
CA THR A 51 -9.66 -25.08 12.16
C THR A 51 -10.56 -25.29 10.95
N VAL A 52 -9.95 -25.37 9.78
CA VAL A 52 -10.63 -25.50 8.49
C VAL A 52 -10.29 -26.85 7.88
N PHE A 53 -11.23 -27.46 7.16
CA PHE A 53 -10.99 -28.72 6.46
C PHE A 53 -10.71 -28.48 4.97
N PRO A 54 -9.93 -29.33 4.29
CA PRO A 54 -9.72 -29.23 2.85
C PRO A 54 -11.04 -29.12 2.10
N GLN A 55 -11.09 -28.23 1.11
CA GLN A 55 -12.25 -27.95 0.25
C GLN A 55 -13.46 -27.35 0.99
N GLU A 56 -13.24 -26.77 2.17
CA GLU A 56 -14.22 -25.92 2.87
C GLU A 56 -14.18 -24.49 2.32
N VAL A 57 -15.33 -23.80 2.35
CA VAL A 57 -15.43 -22.36 2.02
C VAL A 57 -15.91 -21.61 3.24
N ILE A 58 -15.14 -20.61 3.69
CA ILE A 58 -15.47 -19.82 4.90
C ILE A 58 -15.42 -18.33 4.57
N LEU A 59 -16.41 -17.58 5.09
CA LEU A 59 -16.61 -16.17 4.77
C LEU A 59 -16.17 -15.26 5.93
N GLY A 60 -15.46 -14.18 5.60
CA GLY A 60 -15.16 -13.03 6.44
C GLY A 60 -15.41 -11.72 5.68
N GLY A 61 -15.31 -10.57 6.36
CA GLY A 61 -15.48 -9.28 5.69
C GLY A 61 -14.88 -8.11 6.45
N PHE A 62 -14.61 -7.03 5.72
CA PHE A 62 -14.09 -5.76 6.24
C PHE A 62 -14.69 -4.58 5.47
N SER A 63 -14.63 -3.37 6.04
CA SER A 63 -15.03 -2.15 5.33
C SER A 63 -13.85 -1.22 5.08
N VAL A 64 -13.91 -0.53 3.94
CA VAL A 64 -13.01 0.56 3.55
C VAL A 64 -13.85 1.82 3.45
N GLU A 65 -13.52 2.83 4.25
CA GLU A 65 -14.33 4.04 4.37
C GLU A 65 -13.45 5.27 4.15
N THR A 66 -14.04 6.35 3.65
CA THR A 66 -13.38 7.65 3.64
C THR A 66 -13.08 8.12 5.06
N SER A 67 -11.95 8.80 5.28
CA SER A 67 -11.62 9.37 6.58
C SER A 67 -12.49 10.59 6.90
N ASP A 68 -12.64 10.92 8.19
CA ASP A 68 -13.37 12.11 8.64
C ASP A 68 -12.82 13.40 8.01
N SER A 69 -11.51 13.47 7.81
CA SER A 69 -10.84 14.66 7.27
C SER A 69 -10.97 14.75 5.75
N PHE A 70 -10.97 13.60 5.05
CA PHE A 70 -11.33 13.55 3.64
C PHE A 70 -12.79 13.96 3.43
N SER A 71 -13.71 13.50 4.29
CA SER A 71 -15.15 13.75 4.18
C SER A 71 -15.61 15.10 4.77
N ALA A 72 -14.68 15.89 5.34
CA ALA A 72 -15.00 17.20 5.89
C ALA A 72 -15.56 18.14 4.81
N THR A 73 -16.62 18.90 5.14
CA THR A 73 -17.26 19.84 4.22
C THR A 73 -16.34 20.98 3.77
N THR A 74 -15.29 21.27 4.55
CA THR A 74 -14.24 22.23 4.21
C THR A 74 -13.26 21.69 3.17
N GLN A 75 -13.17 20.37 3.02
CA GLN A 75 -12.36 19.70 2.00
C GLN A 75 -13.17 19.60 0.69
N GLN A 76 -12.90 20.51 -0.25
CA GLN A 76 -13.52 20.53 -1.58
C GLN A 76 -12.54 20.26 -2.74
N ARG A 77 -11.24 20.10 -2.43
CA ARG A 77 -10.17 20.01 -3.45
C ARG A 77 -10.13 18.65 -4.13
N VAL A 78 -10.39 17.59 -3.37
CA VAL A 78 -10.39 16.20 -3.86
C VAL A 78 -11.69 15.55 -3.42
N LYS A 79 -12.26 14.70 -4.27
CA LYS A 79 -13.57 14.08 -4.11
C LYS A 79 -13.56 12.58 -4.30
N LYS A 80 -12.49 12.03 -4.90
CA LYS A 80 -12.42 10.64 -5.28
C LYS A 80 -11.15 9.99 -4.77
N ILE A 81 -11.26 8.70 -4.45
CA ILE A 81 -10.14 7.86 -4.03
C ILE A 81 -10.21 6.58 -4.85
N ASP A 82 -9.09 6.23 -5.49
CA ASP A 82 -8.89 4.88 -5.97
C ASP A 82 -7.98 4.14 -4.99
N TYR A 83 -8.31 2.89 -4.71
CA TYR A 83 -7.48 2.03 -3.89
C TYR A 83 -7.43 0.61 -4.45
N VAL A 84 -6.48 -0.15 -3.93
CA VAL A 84 -6.32 -1.56 -4.27
C VAL A 84 -6.29 -2.40 -2.99
N VAL A 85 -6.90 -3.58 -3.07
CA VAL A 85 -6.88 -4.61 -2.04
C VAL A 85 -5.88 -5.68 -2.47
N LYS A 86 -4.75 -5.70 -1.77
CA LYS A 86 -3.63 -6.63 -1.96
C LYS A 86 -3.62 -7.70 -0.89
N GLN A 87 -2.83 -8.73 -1.12
CA GLN A 87 -2.53 -9.77 -0.16
C GLN A 87 -1.03 -9.84 0.06
N LYS A 88 -0.62 -10.05 1.32
CA LYS A 88 0.79 -10.14 1.68
C LYS A 88 1.05 -11.29 2.65
N PRO A 89 2.24 -11.91 2.62
CA PRO A 89 2.60 -12.95 3.58
C PRO A 89 2.53 -12.44 5.02
N LYS A 90 1.92 -13.22 5.90
CA LYS A 90 1.69 -12.85 7.30
C LYS A 90 2.89 -13.22 8.19
N PRO A 91 3.46 -12.29 8.96
CA PRO A 91 4.46 -12.61 9.96
C PRO A 91 3.82 -13.31 11.18
N ARG A 92 4.58 -14.17 11.86
CA ARG A 92 4.13 -14.81 13.12
C ARG A 92 4.05 -13.83 14.28
N VAL A 93 4.97 -12.87 14.30
CA VAL A 93 5.00 -11.76 15.26
C VAL A 93 5.00 -10.47 14.46
N ASP A 94 3.99 -9.64 14.69
CA ASP A 94 3.79 -8.38 13.99
C ASP A 94 4.82 -7.32 14.46
N THR A 95 5.99 -7.35 13.83
CA THR A 95 7.03 -6.31 13.96
C THR A 95 7.42 -5.80 12.57
N PRO A 96 7.85 -4.54 12.43
CA PRO A 96 8.27 -4.00 11.14
C PRO A 96 9.33 -4.85 10.43
N GLU A 97 10.30 -5.37 11.19
CA GLU A 97 11.40 -6.19 10.66
C GLU A 97 10.89 -7.53 10.12
N ASN A 98 9.99 -8.20 10.84
CA ASN A 98 9.41 -9.47 10.40
C ASN A 98 8.49 -9.27 9.19
N THR A 99 7.68 -8.22 9.21
CA THR A 99 6.81 -7.84 8.10
C THR A 99 7.62 -7.60 6.83
N GLU A 100 8.70 -6.81 6.93
CA GLU A 100 9.60 -6.58 5.80
C GLU A 100 10.28 -7.87 5.32
N PHE A 101 10.76 -8.70 6.26
CA PHE A 101 11.35 -10.00 5.92
C PHE A 101 10.36 -10.90 5.16
N CYS A 102 9.12 -11.04 5.66
CA CYS A 102 8.10 -11.89 5.05
C CYS A 102 7.65 -11.37 3.68
N HIS A 103 7.66 -10.06 3.45
CA HIS A 103 7.32 -9.46 2.16
C HIS A 103 8.42 -9.63 1.11
N ASN A 104 9.69 -9.66 1.54
CA ASN A 104 10.84 -9.65 0.63
C ASN A 104 11.53 -11.02 0.50
N SER A 105 11.07 -12.04 1.22
CA SER A 105 11.68 -13.37 1.26
C SER A 105 10.68 -14.44 0.88
N THR A 106 11.19 -15.58 0.42
CA THR A 106 10.39 -16.79 0.13
C THR A 106 11.07 -18.00 0.77
N PRO A 107 10.31 -19.05 1.12
CA PRO A 107 10.90 -20.28 1.65
C PRO A 107 11.81 -20.92 0.58
N THR A 108 12.96 -21.43 1.01
CA THR A 108 13.89 -22.12 0.10
C THR A 108 13.37 -23.50 -0.28
N ASN A 109 12.74 -24.18 0.69
CA ASN A 109 12.07 -25.45 0.53
C ASN A 109 10.60 -25.30 0.97
N PRO A 110 9.68 -24.89 0.08
CA PRO A 110 8.28 -24.59 0.43
C PRO A 110 7.50 -25.77 1.02
N GLY A 111 8.00 -27.01 0.92
CA GLY A 111 7.37 -28.19 1.51
C GLY A 111 8.01 -28.70 2.80
N ASP A 112 9.09 -28.08 3.28
CA ASP A 112 9.75 -28.46 4.53
C ASP A 112 9.27 -27.54 5.67
N PRO A 113 8.50 -28.05 6.65
CA PRO A 113 8.02 -27.24 7.77
C PRO A 113 9.16 -26.68 8.64
N ASN A 114 10.39 -27.18 8.50
CA ASN A 114 11.57 -26.69 9.21
C ASN A 114 12.36 -25.62 8.44
N ASP A 115 11.89 -25.18 7.27
CA ASP A 115 12.53 -24.08 6.54
C ASP A 115 12.63 -22.84 7.45
N PRO A 116 13.79 -22.15 7.52
CA PRO A 116 13.97 -20.98 8.37
C PRO A 116 12.95 -19.86 8.13
N TYR A 117 12.39 -19.77 6.92
CA TYR A 117 11.29 -18.84 6.62
C TYR A 117 10.11 -19.04 7.57
N TYR A 118 9.74 -20.29 7.86
CA TYR A 118 8.59 -20.63 8.69
C TYR A 118 8.79 -20.38 10.19
N ALA A 119 10.02 -20.03 10.62
CA ALA A 119 10.26 -19.53 11.98
C ALA A 119 9.72 -18.10 12.16
N THR A 120 9.71 -17.31 11.08
CA THR A 120 9.32 -15.88 11.11
C THR A 120 7.95 -15.65 10.49
N CYS A 121 7.63 -16.37 9.41
CA CYS A 121 6.43 -16.17 8.60
C CYS A 121 5.53 -17.40 8.66
N TYR A 122 4.22 -17.19 8.48
CA TYR A 122 3.34 -18.32 8.23
C TYR A 122 3.51 -18.83 6.79
N PRO A 123 3.31 -20.15 6.53
CA PRO A 123 2.95 -20.64 5.22
C PRO A 123 1.87 -19.78 4.55
N ILE A 124 2.08 -19.47 3.27
CA ILE A 124 1.28 -18.46 2.55
C ILE A 124 -0.12 -19.01 2.26
N LEU A 125 -1.14 -18.29 2.72
CA LEU A 125 -2.56 -18.57 2.43
C LEU A 125 -3.12 -17.73 1.28
N CYS A 126 -2.37 -16.72 0.82
CA CYS A 126 -2.92 -15.61 0.03
C CYS A 126 -3.60 -16.01 -1.28
N SER A 127 -3.03 -16.95 -2.03
CA SER A 127 -3.62 -17.44 -3.29
C SER A 127 -4.97 -18.12 -3.13
N TYR A 128 -5.33 -18.52 -1.92
CA TYR A 128 -6.56 -19.28 -1.63
C TYR A 128 -7.67 -18.39 -1.06
N LEU A 129 -7.36 -17.10 -0.87
CA LEU A 129 -8.29 -16.12 -0.35
C LEU A 129 -8.85 -15.28 -1.51
N SER A 130 -10.12 -15.44 -1.83
CA SER A 130 -10.82 -14.50 -2.71
C SER A 130 -11.05 -13.18 -1.99
N LYS A 131 -11.33 -12.13 -2.78
CA LYS A 131 -11.74 -10.83 -2.26
C LYS A 131 -12.74 -10.22 -3.23
N HIS A 132 -13.95 -9.99 -2.78
CA HIS A 132 -15.01 -9.44 -3.62
C HIS A 132 -15.67 -8.23 -2.95
N PRO A 133 -15.97 -7.17 -3.70
CA PRO A 133 -16.87 -6.16 -3.20
C PRO A 133 -18.24 -6.82 -2.96
N LYS A 134 -18.84 -6.57 -1.79
CA LYS A 134 -20.14 -7.13 -1.40
C LYS A 134 -21.25 -6.64 -2.34
N TYR A 135 -21.14 -5.39 -2.77
CA TYR A 135 -21.98 -4.79 -3.79
C TYR A 135 -21.06 -4.38 -4.93
N VAL A 136 -21.34 -4.85 -6.15
CA VAL A 136 -20.51 -4.51 -7.30
C VAL A 136 -20.89 -3.11 -7.76
N GLU A 137 -19.96 -2.17 -7.57
CA GLU A 137 -20.08 -0.78 -7.99
C GLU A 137 -19.15 -0.46 -9.16
N GLU A 138 -19.30 0.71 -9.78
CA GLU A 138 -18.46 1.10 -10.90
C GLU A 138 -17.02 1.39 -10.43
N GLY A 139 -16.04 0.65 -10.93
CA GLY A 139 -14.63 0.77 -10.54
C GLY A 139 -14.17 -0.31 -9.56
N ASP A 140 -15.11 -1.06 -8.98
CA ASP A 140 -14.81 -2.14 -8.06
C ASP A 140 -14.60 -3.46 -8.79
N THR A 141 -13.48 -4.12 -8.49
CA THR A 141 -13.19 -5.45 -9.04
C THR A 141 -12.71 -6.39 -7.95
N GLY A 142 -13.34 -7.56 -7.91
CA GLY A 142 -12.92 -8.66 -7.04
C GLY A 142 -11.95 -9.63 -7.74
N ILE A 143 -11.36 -10.52 -6.96
CA ILE A 143 -10.47 -11.58 -7.40
C ILE A 143 -10.92 -12.88 -6.73
N ASP A 144 -11.22 -13.90 -7.53
CA ASP A 144 -11.52 -15.26 -7.08
C ASP A 144 -10.29 -15.92 -6.43
N ALA A 145 -10.49 -16.95 -5.59
CA ALA A 145 -9.41 -17.80 -5.11
C ALA A 145 -8.68 -18.55 -6.25
N PHE A 146 -7.52 -19.13 -5.92
CA PHE A 146 -6.59 -19.80 -6.82
C PHE A 146 -5.96 -18.87 -7.85
N HIS A 147 -5.47 -17.73 -7.38
CA HIS A 147 -4.80 -16.70 -8.19
C HIS A 147 -3.35 -16.50 -7.76
N ASP A 148 -2.56 -15.85 -8.63
CA ASP A 148 -1.24 -15.35 -8.24
C ASP A 148 -1.39 -14.12 -7.33
N TRP A 149 -1.14 -14.32 -6.04
CA TRP A 149 -1.30 -13.28 -5.02
C TRP A 149 -0.32 -12.10 -5.20
N GLN A 150 0.78 -12.28 -5.93
CA GLN A 150 1.77 -11.21 -6.13
C GLN A 150 1.30 -10.17 -7.15
N THR A 151 0.45 -10.60 -8.08
CA THR A 151 0.04 -9.78 -9.23
C THR A 151 -1.45 -9.46 -9.23
N ALA A 152 -2.29 -10.29 -8.59
CA ALA A 152 -3.72 -10.04 -8.54
C ALA A 152 -4.08 -8.94 -7.54
N LEU A 153 -4.89 -7.98 -7.99
CA LEU A 153 -5.32 -6.81 -7.22
C LEU A 153 -6.84 -6.73 -7.27
N GLY A 154 -7.48 -6.65 -6.12
CA GLY A 154 -8.83 -6.10 -6.07
C GLY A 154 -8.74 -4.59 -6.22
N THR A 155 -9.66 -3.97 -6.95
CA THR A 155 -9.74 -2.51 -7.08
C THR A 155 -10.99 -2.01 -6.39
N GLY A 156 -10.93 -0.82 -5.80
CA GLY A 156 -12.11 -0.12 -5.32
C GLY A 156 -12.05 1.37 -5.58
N HIS A 157 -13.22 1.99 -5.64
CA HIS A 157 -13.39 3.42 -5.92
C HIS A 157 -14.39 4.03 -4.92
N LEU A 158 -14.00 5.15 -4.29
CA LEU A 158 -14.90 5.93 -3.45
C LEU A 158 -15.09 7.35 -4.02
N ASP A 159 -16.34 7.78 -4.20
CA ASP A 159 -16.71 9.13 -4.66
C ASP A 159 -17.67 9.89 -3.71
N LYS A 160 -17.10 10.85 -2.97
CA LYS A 160 -17.89 11.72 -2.07
C LYS A 160 -18.63 12.86 -2.78
N THR A 161 -18.59 13.00 -4.11
CA THR A 161 -19.15 14.16 -4.85
C THR A 161 -20.62 14.42 -4.52
N LEU A 162 -21.40 13.37 -4.29
CA LEU A 162 -22.81 13.45 -3.88
C LEU A 162 -23.04 12.90 -2.46
N GLY A 163 -21.97 12.52 -1.74
CA GLY A 163 -22.04 11.89 -0.42
C GLY A 163 -22.71 10.52 -0.42
N ILE A 164 -22.76 9.85 -1.57
CA ILE A 164 -23.46 8.57 -1.77
C ILE A 164 -22.54 7.36 -1.67
N ASP A 165 -21.26 7.54 -1.97
CA ASP A 165 -20.26 6.50 -2.01
C ASP A 165 -19.07 6.92 -1.12
N LEU A 166 -19.21 6.60 0.16
CA LEU A 166 -18.24 6.94 1.21
C LEU A 166 -17.59 5.70 1.83
N SER A 167 -18.05 4.50 1.43
CA SER A 167 -17.69 3.25 2.05
C SER A 167 -17.97 2.05 1.16
N ASP A 168 -16.97 1.16 1.07
CA ASP A 168 -17.10 -0.14 0.44
C ASP A 168 -17.09 -1.25 1.49
N GLN A 169 -17.87 -2.30 1.22
CA GLN A 169 -17.86 -3.53 2.00
C GLN A 169 -17.21 -4.62 1.17
N TRP A 170 -16.21 -5.29 1.72
CA TRP A 170 -15.53 -6.42 1.08
C TRP A 170 -15.85 -7.73 1.80
N ILE A 171 -16.04 -8.76 0.99
CA ILE A 171 -16.12 -10.15 1.40
C ILE A 171 -14.79 -10.80 1.07
N VAL A 172 -14.23 -11.51 2.04
CA VAL A 172 -13.04 -12.34 1.88
C VAL A 172 -13.44 -13.76 2.19
N ASP A 173 -13.17 -14.68 1.28
CA ASP A 173 -13.46 -16.08 1.44
C ASP A 173 -12.21 -16.93 1.27
N LEU A 174 -12.08 -17.93 2.12
CA LEU A 174 -11.04 -18.92 2.02
C LEU A 174 -11.60 -20.16 1.34
N ASP A 175 -11.12 -20.46 0.13
CA ASP A 175 -11.33 -21.75 -0.53
C ASP A 175 -10.15 -22.67 -0.21
N VAL A 176 -10.37 -23.61 0.70
CA VAL A 176 -9.27 -24.37 1.30
C VAL A 176 -8.68 -25.37 0.29
N PRO A 177 -7.41 -25.24 -0.11
CA PRO A 177 -6.78 -26.19 -1.02
C PRO A 177 -6.58 -27.57 -0.35
N CYS A 178 -6.53 -28.61 -1.18
CA CYS A 178 -6.05 -29.92 -0.74
C CYS A 178 -4.51 -29.96 -0.67
N PHE A 179 -3.98 -30.91 0.09
CA PHE A 179 -2.56 -31.25 0.06
C PHE A 179 -2.24 -32.19 -1.12
N GLY A 180 -1.03 -32.08 -1.66
CA GLY A 180 -0.57 -32.89 -2.79
C GLY A 180 -0.75 -34.38 -2.54
N GLY A 181 -1.45 -35.06 -3.46
CA GLY A 181 -1.76 -36.49 -3.37
C GLY A 181 -2.95 -36.84 -2.46
N GLN A 182 -3.59 -35.85 -1.83
CA GLN A 182 -4.74 -36.02 -0.94
C GLN A 182 -6.03 -35.36 -1.47
N CYS A 183 -6.01 -34.87 -2.71
CA CYS A 183 -7.16 -34.21 -3.32
C CYS A 183 -8.27 -35.19 -3.69
N ALA A 184 -9.52 -34.73 -3.59
CA ALA A 184 -10.68 -35.47 -4.08
C ALA A 184 -10.62 -35.65 -5.61
N GLN A 185 -11.33 -36.66 -6.14
CA GLN A 185 -11.30 -36.99 -7.57
C GLN A 185 -11.89 -35.89 -8.46
N ASP A 186 -12.76 -35.05 -7.91
CA ASP A 186 -13.43 -33.93 -8.56
C ASP A 186 -12.67 -32.60 -8.39
N TRP A 187 -11.45 -32.62 -7.85
CA TRP A 187 -10.62 -31.44 -7.71
C TRP A 187 -10.29 -30.78 -9.06
N THR A 188 -10.66 -29.51 -9.21
CA THR A 188 -10.52 -28.74 -10.46
C THR A 188 -9.34 -27.79 -10.50
N HIS A 189 -8.67 -27.51 -9.37
CA HIS A 189 -7.59 -26.52 -9.29
C HIS A 189 -6.21 -27.18 -9.28
N GLN A 190 -5.93 -27.99 -10.30
CA GLN A 190 -4.65 -28.69 -10.42
C GLN A 190 -3.47 -27.72 -10.45
N GLY A 191 -2.43 -28.00 -9.66
CA GLY A 191 -1.24 -27.16 -9.52
C GLY A 191 -1.32 -26.15 -8.36
N TRP A 192 -2.47 -26.03 -7.71
CA TRP A 192 -2.65 -25.19 -6.52
C TRP A 192 -2.62 -25.97 -5.21
N GLU A 193 -2.29 -27.27 -5.26
CA GLU A 193 -2.22 -28.10 -4.06
C GLU A 193 -1.14 -27.61 -3.11
N LEU A 194 -1.43 -27.69 -1.81
CA LEU A 194 -0.45 -27.39 -0.77
C LEU A 194 0.61 -28.51 -0.70
N PRO A 195 1.87 -28.18 -0.41
CA PRO A 195 2.89 -29.18 -0.13
C PRO A 195 2.49 -30.07 1.07
N ALA A 196 2.48 -31.39 0.86
CA ALA A 196 2.04 -32.35 1.89
C ALA A 196 2.86 -32.27 3.21
N GLY A 197 4.12 -31.84 3.15
CA GLY A 197 4.94 -31.65 4.36
C GLY A 197 4.48 -30.50 5.26
N LEU A 198 3.61 -29.61 4.77
CA LEU A 198 2.99 -28.54 5.55
C LEU A 198 1.64 -28.94 6.16
N GLU A 199 1.25 -30.21 6.09
CA GLU A 199 0.07 -30.71 6.79
C GLU A 199 0.15 -30.37 8.29
N HIS A 200 -0.97 -29.96 8.86
CA HIS A 200 -1.11 -29.49 10.26
C HIS A 200 -0.39 -28.18 10.62
N GLN A 201 0.19 -27.47 9.65
CA GLN A 201 0.71 -26.12 9.89
C GLN A 201 -0.43 -25.09 9.92
N VAL A 202 -0.21 -24.00 10.63
CA VAL A 202 -1.09 -22.81 10.57
C VAL A 202 -0.63 -21.96 9.39
N PHE A 203 -1.55 -21.55 8.53
CA PHE A 203 -1.30 -20.71 7.37
C PHE A 203 -1.74 -19.26 7.65
N GLY A 204 -1.18 -18.31 6.92
CA GLY A 204 -1.49 -16.90 7.12
C GLY A 204 -1.37 -16.07 5.86
N CYS A 205 -2.19 -15.02 5.81
CA CYS A 205 -2.11 -13.94 4.84
C CYS A 205 -2.68 -12.68 5.47
N ASP A 206 -2.09 -11.53 5.17
CA ASP A 206 -2.62 -10.23 5.53
C ASP A 206 -3.30 -9.59 4.31
N ILE A 207 -4.46 -8.97 4.55
CA ILE A 207 -5.13 -8.12 3.57
C ILE A 207 -4.57 -6.71 3.71
N TRP A 208 -4.09 -6.14 2.61
CA TRP A 208 -3.43 -4.86 2.58
C TRP A 208 -4.17 -3.90 1.64
N VAL A 209 -4.77 -2.85 2.20
CA VAL A 209 -5.45 -1.80 1.43
C VAL A 209 -4.47 -0.66 1.17
N GLU A 210 -4.33 -0.26 -0.09
CA GLU A 210 -3.40 0.79 -0.51
C GLU A 210 -4.10 1.80 -1.41
N VAL A 211 -4.03 3.07 -1.04
CA VAL A 211 -4.51 4.17 -1.88
C VAL A 211 -3.58 4.34 -3.07
N THR A 212 -4.13 4.34 -4.28
CA THR A 212 -3.36 4.52 -5.52
C THR A 212 -3.48 5.94 -6.06
N ASN A 213 -4.68 6.53 -6.00
CA ASN A 213 -4.94 7.89 -6.47
C ASN A 213 -5.89 8.64 -5.54
N VAL A 214 -5.71 9.97 -5.49
CA VAL A 214 -6.63 10.90 -4.80
C VAL A 214 -6.80 12.14 -5.68
N TYR A 215 -8.04 12.47 -6.06
CA TYR A 215 -8.34 13.53 -7.03
C TYR A 215 -9.66 14.25 -6.76
#